data_AF-A0A836WS55-F1
#
_entry.id   AF-A0A836WS55-F1
#
_cell.length_a   1.000
_cell.length_b   1.000
_cell.length_c   1.000
_cell.angle_alpha   90.00
_cell.angle_beta   90.00
_cell.angle_gamma   90.00
#
_symmetry.space_group_name_H-M   'P 1'
#
loop_
_entity.id
_entity.type
_entity.pdbx_description
1 polymer ?
#
loop_
_entity_poly.entity_id
_entity_poly.type
_entity_poly.pdbx_seq_one_letter_code
_entity_poly.pdbx_strand_id
1 'polypeptide(L)'
;MGFLSNIRNNLQIAKRQKASQINGKHLKGLLKKFKEERDRIEKKTGIRPQIDDTTQMFMQKILNVWISEGKEIDEEKFWIEVDYNRQFTHSVEYYKIKR
;
A
#
# COMPACT_ATOMS: atom_id res chain seq x y z
N MET A 1 15.06 21.03 -27.00
CA MET A 1 13.79 21.49 -26.38
C MET A 1 13.50 20.68 -25.11
N GLY A 2 14.18 20.94 -23.98
CA GLY A 2 14.23 19.98 -22.86
C GLY A 2 13.83 20.46 -21.45
N PHE A 3 13.53 21.75 -21.27
CA PHE A 3 13.28 22.30 -19.92
C PHE A 3 11.81 22.17 -19.46
N LEU A 4 10.84 22.49 -20.32
CA LEU A 4 9.41 22.49 -19.96
C LEU A 4 8.81 21.08 -19.85
N SER A 5 9.34 20.11 -20.61
CA SER A 5 8.91 18.70 -20.56
C SER A 5 9.26 18.05 -19.22
N ASN A 6 10.47 18.31 -18.70
CA ASN A 6 10.90 17.80 -17.40
C ASN A 6 10.09 18.39 -16.24
N ILE A 7 9.73 19.67 -16.30
CA ILE A 7 8.89 20.31 -15.26
C ILE A 7 7.49 19.70 -15.23
N ARG A 8 6.85 19.47 -16.40
CA ARG A 8 5.54 18.80 -16.47
C ARG A 8 5.59 17.38 -15.92
N ASN A 9 6.63 16.61 -16.25
CA ASN A 9 6.81 15.26 -15.72
C ASN A 9 7.02 15.27 -14.20
N ASN A 10 7.86 16.16 -13.68
CA ASN A 10 8.09 16.28 -12.24
C ASN A 10 6.82 16.71 -11.49
N LEU A 11 6.01 17.60 -12.08
CA LEU A 11 4.73 18.01 -11.50
C LEU A 11 3.71 16.86 -11.47
N GLN A 12 3.69 16.03 -12.52
CA GLN A 12 2.85 14.83 -12.56
C GLN A 12 3.30 13.78 -11.53
N ILE A 13 4.61 13.57 -11.39
CA ILE A 13 5.19 12.69 -10.36
C ILE A 13 4.82 13.21 -8.96
N ALA A 14 5.00 14.50 -8.68
CA ALA A 14 4.65 15.10 -7.40
C ALA A 14 3.14 15.01 -7.09
N LYS A 15 2.28 15.19 -8.10
CA LYS A 15 0.82 15.00 -7.97
C LYS A 15 0.47 13.54 -7.68
N ARG A 16 1.09 12.59 -8.37
CA ARG A 16 0.92 11.14 -8.12
C ARG A 16 1.41 10.76 -6.72
N GLN A 17 2.54 11.30 -6.27
CA GLN A 17 3.05 11.10 -4.92
C GLN A 17 2.10 11.67 -3.85
N LYS A 18 1.59 12.90 -4.03
CA LYS A 18 0.59 13.49 -3.12
C LYS A 18 -0.69 12.65 -3.08
N ALA A 19 -1.21 12.24 -4.22
CA ALA A 19 -2.39 11.37 -4.30
C ALA A 19 -2.12 10.01 -3.63
N SER A 20 -0.95 9.40 -3.85
CA SER A 20 -0.53 8.17 -3.19
C SER A 20 -0.43 8.32 -1.67
N GLN A 21 0.02 9.47 -1.16
CA GLN A 21 0.09 9.72 0.28
C GLN A 21 -1.29 9.91 0.92
N ILE A 22 -2.19 10.66 0.26
CA ILE A 22 -3.57 10.85 0.73
C ILE A 22 -4.32 9.51 0.70
N ASN A 23 -4.20 8.78 -0.41
CA ASN A 23 -4.77 7.44 -0.55
C ASN A 23 -4.17 6.47 0.47
N GLY A 24 -2.87 6.57 0.76
CA GLY A 24 -2.20 5.74 1.76
C GLY A 24 -2.68 6.01 3.19
N LYS A 25 -2.87 7.28 3.59
CA LYS A 25 -3.46 7.61 4.90
C LYS A 25 -4.89 7.09 5.04
N HIS A 26 -5.71 7.26 4.02
CA HIS A 26 -7.08 6.75 4.00
C HIS A 26 -7.10 5.22 4.10
N LEU A 27 -6.25 4.55 3.33
CA LEU A 27 -6.15 3.09 3.33
C LEU A 27 -5.64 2.53 4.66
N LYS A 28 -4.67 3.19 5.31
CA LYS A 28 -4.24 2.84 6.66
C LYS A 28 -5.39 2.86 7.66
N GLY A 29 -6.29 3.83 7.53
CA GLY A 29 -7.49 3.94 8.36
C GLY A 29 -8.49 2.81 8.10
N LEU A 30 -8.73 2.49 6.83
CA LEU A 30 -9.59 1.36 6.44
C LEU A 30 -9.03 0.03 6.93
N LEU A 31 -7.76 -0.25 6.67
CA LEU A 31 -7.08 -1.46 7.14
C LEU A 31 -7.13 -1.63 8.65
N LYS A 32 -6.95 -0.53 9.39
CA LYS A 32 -7.04 -0.58 10.86
C LYS A 32 -8.42 -1.08 11.30
N LYS A 33 -9.49 -0.52 10.73
CA LYS A 33 -10.86 -0.93 11.04
C LYS A 33 -11.11 -2.39 10.65
N PHE A 34 -10.68 -2.80 9.46
CA PHE A 34 -10.79 -4.20 9.02
C PHE A 34 -10.04 -5.16 9.93
N LYS A 35 -8.83 -4.81 10.37
CA LYS A 35 -8.07 -5.62 11.32
C LYS A 35 -8.80 -5.74 12.66
N GLU A 36 -9.28 -4.63 13.21
CA GLU A 36 -10.03 -4.61 14.47
C GLU A 36 -11.28 -5.49 14.40
N GLU A 37 -11.98 -5.46 13.27
CA GLU A 37 -13.15 -6.29 13.03
C GLU A 37 -12.81 -7.77 12.88
N ARG A 38 -11.75 -8.09 12.12
CA ARG A 38 -11.22 -9.46 11.99
C ARG A 38 -10.76 -10.02 13.33
N ASP A 39 -10.02 -9.24 14.11
CA ASP A 39 -9.57 -9.62 15.46
C ASP A 39 -10.78 -9.85 16.39
N ARG A 40 -11.84 -9.05 16.27
CA ARG A 40 -13.08 -9.23 17.03
C ARG A 40 -13.81 -10.52 16.64
N ILE A 41 -13.86 -10.85 15.35
CA ILE A 41 -14.48 -12.09 14.87
C ILE A 41 -13.65 -13.30 15.28
N GLU A 42 -12.32 -13.22 15.18
CA GLU A 42 -11.39 -14.26 15.62
C GLU A 42 -11.55 -14.55 17.11
N LYS A 43 -11.63 -13.51 17.96
CA LYS A 43 -11.90 -13.67 19.40
C LYS A 43 -13.24 -14.35 19.70
N LYS A 44 -14.24 -14.18 18.83
CA LYS A 44 -15.59 -14.75 19.02
C LYS A 44 -15.73 -16.17 18.47
N THR A 45 -15.08 -16.46 17.36
CA THR A 45 -15.30 -17.68 16.57
C THR A 45 -14.09 -18.63 16.57
N GLY A 46 -12.93 -18.15 17.02
CA GLY A 46 -11.64 -18.84 16.88
C GLY A 46 -11.08 -18.83 15.45
N ILE A 47 -11.77 -18.21 14.49
CA ILE A 47 -11.40 -18.23 13.07
C ILE A 47 -11.12 -16.81 12.62
N ARG A 48 -9.94 -16.59 12.02
CA ARG A 48 -9.55 -15.30 11.44
C ARG A 48 -10.15 -15.17 10.04
N PRO A 49 -11.06 -14.21 9.78
CA PRO A 49 -11.60 -14.00 8.44
C PRO A 49 -10.50 -13.61 7.45
N GLN A 50 -10.68 -13.90 6.16
CA GLN A 50 -9.78 -13.39 5.13
C GLN A 50 -10.02 -11.90 4.86
N ILE A 51 -9.04 -11.24 4.23
CA ILE A 51 -9.22 -9.88 3.71
C ILE A 51 -10.20 -9.97 2.53
N ASP A 52 -11.14 -9.03 2.45
CA ASP A 52 -12.12 -9.01 1.37
C ASP A 52 -11.46 -8.63 0.02
N ASP A 53 -12.05 -9.12 -1.07
CA ASP A 53 -11.52 -8.92 -2.43
C ASP A 53 -11.33 -7.45 -2.79
N THR A 54 -12.20 -6.55 -2.29
CA THR A 54 -12.13 -5.12 -2.64
C THR A 54 -10.92 -4.44 -2.00
N THR A 55 -10.63 -4.77 -0.74
CA THR A 55 -9.42 -4.33 -0.04
C THR A 55 -8.18 -4.90 -0.72
N GLN A 56 -8.21 -6.18 -1.10
CA GLN A 56 -7.10 -6.83 -1.81
C GLN A 56 -6.81 -6.17 -3.17
N MET A 57 -7.84 -5.87 -3.96
CA MET A 57 -7.69 -5.15 -5.23
C MET A 57 -7.08 -3.76 -5.04
N PHE A 58 -7.50 -3.04 -4.00
CA PHE A 58 -6.97 -1.70 -3.71
C PHE A 58 -5.49 -1.75 -3.30
N MET A 59 -5.09 -2.77 -2.53
CA MET A 59 -3.69 -3.04 -2.19
C MET A 59 -2.85 -3.38 -3.41
N GLN A 60 -3.37 -4.27 -4.27
CA GLN A 60 -2.70 -4.64 -5.50
C GLN A 60 -2.47 -3.43 -6.41
N LYS A 61 -3.42 -2.49 -6.45
CA LYS A 61 -3.24 -1.23 -7.18
C LYS A 61 -2.07 -0.41 -6.65
N ILE A 62 -1.86 -0.35 -5.33
CA ILE A 62 -0.71 0.36 -4.75
C ILE A 62 0.60 -0.36 -5.10
N LEU A 63 0.65 -1.69 -4.98
CA LEU A 63 1.81 -2.48 -5.39
C LEU A 63 2.16 -2.22 -6.86
N ASN A 64 1.17 -2.28 -7.75
CA ASN A 64 1.36 -2.03 -9.18
C ASN A 64 1.89 -0.63 -9.47
N VAL A 65 1.47 0.39 -8.71
CA VAL A 65 2.01 1.74 -8.82
C VAL A 65 3.50 1.75 -8.44
N TRP A 66 3.89 1.14 -7.33
CA TRP A 66 5.30 1.07 -6.91
C TRP A 66 6.17 0.30 -7.91
N ILE A 67 5.66 -0.80 -8.45
CA ILE A 67 6.34 -1.57 -9.50
C ILE A 67 6.50 -0.72 -10.76
N SER A 68 5.47 0.03 -11.18
CA SER A 68 5.54 0.93 -12.34
C SER A 68 6.53 2.09 -12.17
N GLU A 69 6.84 2.46 -10.92
CA GLU A 69 7.89 3.44 -10.58
C GLU A 69 9.31 2.81 -10.60
N GLY A 70 9.43 1.54 -11.03
CA GLY A 70 10.70 0.81 -11.15
C GLY A 70 11.19 0.19 -9.86
N LYS A 71 10.30 -0.06 -8.89
CA LYS A 71 10.68 -0.68 -7.60
C LYS A 71 10.34 -2.17 -7.61
N GLU A 72 11.34 -3.01 -7.39
CA GLU A 72 11.14 -4.44 -7.15
C GLU A 72 10.73 -4.65 -5.69
N ILE A 73 9.48 -5.05 -5.45
CA ILE A 73 8.89 -5.19 -4.13
C ILE A 73 8.74 -6.67 -3.76
N ASP A 74 9.08 -7.02 -2.53
CA ASP A 74 8.77 -8.29 -1.89
C ASP A 74 7.28 -8.30 -1.49
N GLU A 75 6.46 -8.97 -2.29
CA GLU A 75 5.01 -9.03 -2.10
C GLU A 75 4.64 -9.78 -0.82
N GLU A 76 5.34 -10.88 -0.50
CA GLU A 76 5.05 -11.67 0.71
C GLU A 76 5.25 -10.81 1.96
N LYS A 77 6.40 -10.13 2.04
CA LYS A 77 6.69 -9.20 3.13
C LYS A 77 5.67 -8.08 3.21
N PHE A 78 5.22 -7.54 2.08
CA PHE A 78 4.19 -6.52 2.05
C PHE A 78 2.85 -7.03 2.62
N TRP A 79 2.38 -8.20 2.19
CA TRP A 79 1.11 -8.77 2.64
C TRP A 79 1.12 -9.14 4.13
N ILE A 80 2.24 -9.64 4.65
CA ILE A 80 2.44 -9.84 6.10
C ILE A 80 2.28 -8.52 6.84
N GLU A 81 2.94 -7.46 6.38
CA GLU A 81 2.90 -6.15 7.02
C GLU A 81 1.53 -5.47 6.90
N VAL A 82 0.78 -5.73 5.82
CA VAL A 82 -0.63 -5.31 5.67
C VAL A 82 -1.50 -5.92 6.77
N ASP A 83 -1.32 -7.20 7.09
CA ASP A 83 -2.08 -7.85 8.17
C ASP A 83 -1.84 -7.19 9.54
N TYR A 84 -0.63 -6.65 9.75
CA TYR A 84 -0.26 -5.87 10.92
C TYR A 84 -0.50 -4.35 10.78
N ASN A 85 -1.06 -3.88 9.67
CA ASN A 85 -1.25 -2.46 9.36
C ASN A 85 0.06 -1.61 9.41
N ARG A 86 1.18 -2.23 9.02
CA ARG A 86 2.53 -1.64 9.08
C ARG A 86 3.05 -1.12 7.75
N GLN A 87 2.42 -1.50 6.63
CA GLN A 87 2.76 -1.06 5.26
C GLN A 87 3.03 0.45 5.14
N PHE A 88 2.25 1.28 5.85
CA PHE A 88 2.32 2.75 5.80
C PHE A 88 3.13 3.35 6.95
N THR A 89 3.85 2.51 7.68
CA THR A 89 4.76 2.89 8.76
C THR A 89 6.21 2.81 8.28
N HIS A 90 6.47 1.99 7.26
CA HIS A 90 7.77 1.90 6.61
C HIS A 90 7.79 2.61 5.26
N SER A 91 8.97 3.05 4.83
CA SER A 91 9.16 3.57 3.48
C SER A 91 9.09 2.43 2.46
N VAL A 92 8.80 2.76 1.20
CA VAL A 92 8.74 1.75 0.11
C VAL A 92 10.05 0.95 -0.01
N GLU A 93 11.19 1.57 0.33
CA GLU A 93 12.51 0.94 0.35
C GLU A 93 12.59 -0.27 1.32
N TYR A 94 11.81 -0.26 2.40
CA TYR A 94 11.75 -1.38 3.33
C TYR A 94 11.20 -2.65 2.68
N TYR A 95 10.30 -2.49 1.71
CA TYR A 95 9.65 -3.59 1.00
C TYR A 95 10.42 -4.02 -0.24
N LYS A 96 11.56 -3.41 -0.56
CA LYS A 96 12.33 -3.83 -1.74
C LYS A 96 12.98 -5.19 -1.55
N ILE A 97 13.04 -5.96 -2.64
CA ILE A 97 13.84 -7.18 -2.70
C ILE A 97 15.31 -6.76 -2.56
N LYS A 98 15.97 -7.22 -1.49
CA LYS A 98 17.43 -7.09 -1.36
C LYS A 98 18.06 -8.17 -2.25
N ARG A 99 18.71 -7.74 -3.33
CA ARG A 99 19.61 -8.60 -4.11
C ARG A 99 21.00 -8.62 -3.50
#